data_AF-A0A8S1KKR5-F1
#
_entry.id   AF-A0A8S1KKR5-F1
#
_cell.length_a   1.000
_cell.length_b   1.000
_cell.length_c   1.000
_cell.angle_alpha   90.00
_cell.angle_beta   90.00
_cell.angle_gamma   90.00
#
_symmetry.space_group_name_H-M   'P 1'
#
loop_
_entity.id
_entity.type
_entity.pdbx_description
1 polymer ?
#
loop_
_entity_poly.entity_id
_entity_poly.type
_entity_poly.pdbx_seq_one_letter_code
_entity_poly.pdbx_strand_id
1 'polypeptide(L)'
;MYSQKFPQLEQGTPKILSKTTFKFDIRSYKTSEDLGMKQQGQSVQTKRQKTQPSLKQMPVFKKLVQKKLFNSLVNPNQQFEIPCNWEQKYQDKVKQLIMQIEEKECSELQEKNQEQQKTIEQLERKFLSLKLAYESLQEEQQDDDVLNIKKQMNLLESELKDQLHRTEQQLWKTQEQNFSIQDKFKQFELKAKFLKQQTVKEIQHQIHLHQELLCKYCGKLVNDAVTIIPCAHTYCGTCNKGYQTKCFLCGDEGKIEATYYNQFMSEIVKMYDTFQTIVQIFLG
;
A
#
# COMPACT_ATOMS: atom_id res chain seq x y z
N MET A 1 6.81 21.40 44.63
CA MET A 1 6.92 19.98 45.02
C MET A 1 5.85 19.21 44.30
N TYR A 2 6.22 18.28 43.42
CA TYR A 2 5.60 16.97 43.12
C TYR A 2 6.28 16.45 41.85
N SER A 3 7.34 15.67 42.06
CA SER A 3 8.08 14.97 41.02
C SER A 3 7.44 13.58 40.88
N GLN A 4 6.76 13.32 39.76
CA GLN A 4 6.37 11.97 39.39
C GLN A 4 7.46 11.38 38.49
N LYS A 5 8.24 10.47 39.08
CA LYS A 5 9.22 9.64 38.39
C LYS A 5 8.49 8.62 37.52
N PHE A 6 8.77 8.63 36.22
CA PHE A 6 8.43 7.53 35.32
C PHE A 6 9.25 6.27 35.69
N PRO A 7 8.71 5.05 35.54
CA PRO A 7 9.48 3.84 35.68
C PRO A 7 10.48 3.72 34.51
N GLN A 8 11.75 3.46 34.82
CA GLN A 8 12.76 3.12 33.81
C GLN A 8 12.39 1.78 33.16
N LEU A 9 12.18 1.78 31.85
CA LEU A 9 12.16 0.55 31.06
C LEU A 9 13.58 -0.03 31.04
N GLU A 10 13.74 -1.23 31.58
CA GLU A 10 14.95 -2.01 31.43
C GLU A 10 15.23 -2.29 29.95
N GLN A 11 16.46 -1.99 29.54
CA GLN A 11 17.00 -2.25 28.21
C GLN A 11 17.25 -3.76 28.02
N GLY A 12 16.20 -4.51 27.70
CA GLY A 12 16.31 -5.84 27.14
C GLY A 12 16.47 -5.75 25.61
N THR A 13 17.68 -5.90 25.10
CA THR A 13 17.94 -6.03 23.66
C THR A 13 17.27 -7.29 23.10
N PRO A 14 16.36 -7.20 22.11
CA PRO A 14 15.90 -8.39 21.41
C PRO A 14 16.96 -8.79 20.39
N LYS A 15 17.45 -10.04 20.51
CA LYS A 15 18.27 -10.70 19.50
C LYS A 15 17.52 -10.70 18.16
N ILE A 16 18.05 -9.97 17.18
CA ILE A 16 17.56 -9.95 15.80
C ILE A 16 17.84 -11.32 15.18
N LEU A 17 16.81 -12.17 15.10
CA LEU A 17 16.81 -13.36 14.25
C LEU A 17 16.46 -12.94 12.81
N SER A 18 17.54 -12.81 12.04
CA SER A 18 17.70 -12.90 10.60
C SER A 18 16.50 -13.25 9.69
N LYS A 19 16.39 -12.42 8.63
CA LYS A 19 16.08 -12.74 7.22
C LYS A 19 14.62 -13.00 6.83
N THR A 20 13.91 -11.91 6.52
CA THR A 20 13.00 -11.87 5.37
C THR A 20 13.52 -10.84 4.37
N THR A 21 14.06 -11.34 3.26
CA THR A 21 14.49 -10.52 2.13
C THR A 21 13.26 -10.17 1.31
N PHE A 22 12.78 -8.93 1.43
CA PHE A 22 11.83 -8.37 0.47
C PHE A 22 12.59 -8.00 -0.80
N LYS A 23 12.45 -8.83 -1.85
CA LYS A 23 12.92 -8.50 -3.19
C LYS A 23 11.84 -7.67 -3.88
N PHE A 24 12.15 -6.41 -4.21
CA PHE A 24 11.39 -5.66 -5.21
C PHE A 24 11.83 -6.15 -6.60
N ASP A 25 10.93 -6.83 -7.30
CA ASP A 25 11.08 -7.10 -8.74
C ASP A 25 10.54 -5.89 -9.52
N ILE A 26 11.46 -5.06 -10.01
CA ILE A 26 11.17 -4.05 -11.04
C ILE A 26 11.73 -4.59 -12.34
N ARG A 27 10.95 -5.39 -13.07
CA ARG A 27 11.21 -5.67 -14.49
C ARG A 27 9.93 -5.80 -15.32
N SER A 28 9.98 -5.02 -16.40
CA SER A 28 9.37 -5.18 -17.72
C SER A 28 7.86 -5.11 -17.88
N TYR A 29 7.40 -3.92 -18.31
CA TYR A 29 6.43 -3.81 -19.41
C TYR A 29 6.96 -2.85 -20.49
N LYS A 30 7.58 -3.46 -21.51
CA LYS A 30 7.81 -3.04 -22.90
C LYS A 30 7.67 -4.38 -23.63
N THR A 31 6.72 -4.67 -24.52
CA THR A 31 6.23 -4.09 -25.80
C THR A 31 5.07 -5.03 -26.23
N SER A 32 3.95 -4.64 -26.83
CA SER A 32 3.64 -4.23 -28.22
C SER A 32 2.11 -3.92 -28.20
N GLU A 33 1.40 -3.26 -29.10
CA GLU A 33 1.52 -2.80 -30.49
C GLU A 33 0.35 -1.79 -30.63
N ASP A 34 0.61 -0.59 -31.13
CA ASP A 34 0.26 -0.20 -32.50
C ASP A 34 -1.15 0.41 -32.62
N LEU A 35 -1.22 1.73 -32.44
CA LEU A 35 -2.16 2.60 -33.16
C LEU A 35 -1.47 3.96 -33.32
N GLY A 36 -0.93 4.17 -34.51
CA GLY A 36 -0.19 5.36 -34.88
C GLY A 36 -1.05 6.63 -34.91
N MET A 37 -0.46 7.72 -34.42
CA MET A 37 -0.73 9.07 -34.91
C MET A 37 0.59 9.85 -34.87
N LYS A 38 1.02 10.22 -36.07
CA LYS A 38 2.33 10.79 -36.39
C LYS A 38 2.51 12.16 -35.76
N GLN A 39 3.61 12.35 -35.03
CA GLN A 39 4.21 13.65 -34.81
C GLN A 39 4.69 14.21 -36.16
N GLN A 40 4.15 15.35 -36.59
CA GLN A 40 4.79 16.19 -37.60
C GLN A 40 5.74 17.15 -36.89
N GLY A 41 6.99 16.72 -36.71
CA GLY A 41 8.11 17.64 -36.63
C GLY A 41 8.37 18.18 -38.03
N GLN A 42 7.99 19.42 -38.31
CA GLN A 42 8.39 20.09 -39.54
C GLN A 42 9.82 20.59 -39.39
N SER A 43 10.74 19.80 -39.93
CA SER A 43 12.09 20.22 -40.26
C SER A 43 12.03 21.41 -41.22
N VAL A 44 12.68 22.51 -40.83
CA VAL A 44 12.99 23.64 -41.71
C VAL A 44 13.96 23.15 -42.79
N GLN A 45 13.42 22.75 -43.95
CA GLN A 45 14.19 22.62 -45.18
C GLN A 45 14.07 23.92 -45.98
N THR A 46 15.15 24.69 -45.99
CA THR A 46 15.39 25.82 -46.88
C THR A 46 15.49 25.32 -48.33
N LYS A 47 14.33 25.23 -48.99
CA LYS A 47 14.23 24.95 -50.42
C LYS A 47 14.50 26.24 -51.19
N ARG A 48 15.75 26.43 -51.62
CA ARG A 48 16.15 27.44 -52.64
C ARG A 48 15.23 27.32 -53.86
N GLN A 49 14.27 28.23 -54.01
CA GLN A 49 13.58 28.45 -55.27
C GLN A 49 14.51 29.28 -56.17
N LYS A 50 15.18 28.59 -57.10
CA LYS A 50 15.69 29.21 -58.33
C LYS A 50 14.48 29.50 -59.21
N THR A 51 13.98 30.73 -59.18
CA THR A 51 13.14 31.27 -60.26
C THR A 51 14.04 31.60 -61.44
N GLN A 52 14.12 30.67 -62.40
CA GLN A 52 14.54 30.99 -63.76
C GLN A 52 13.42 31.83 -64.43
N PRO A 53 13.73 32.94 -65.12
CA PRO A 53 12.83 33.48 -66.11
C PRO A 53 12.92 32.61 -67.38
N SER A 54 11.80 31.99 -67.76
CA SER A 54 11.67 31.30 -69.04
C SER A 54 11.66 32.31 -70.19
N LEU A 55 12.80 32.46 -70.89
CA LEU A 55 12.86 33.06 -72.22
C LEU A 55 12.11 32.15 -73.21
N LYS A 56 10.82 32.40 -73.40
CA LYS A 56 10.05 31.84 -74.51
C LYS A 56 9.26 32.95 -75.19
N GLN A 57 9.58 33.12 -76.48
CA GLN A 57 8.83 33.78 -77.56
C GLN A 57 9.11 35.27 -77.85
N MET A 58 10.03 35.50 -78.79
CA MET A 58 9.86 36.51 -79.85
C MET A 58 10.24 35.90 -81.21
N PRO A 59 9.30 35.31 -81.98
CA PRO A 59 9.56 34.81 -83.32
C PRO A 59 8.95 35.71 -84.41
N VAL A 60 9.15 37.04 -84.36
CA VAL A 60 8.57 37.95 -85.38
C VAL A 60 9.60 38.85 -86.09
N PHE A 61 10.78 39.11 -85.51
CA PHE A 61 11.72 40.05 -86.14
C PHE A 61 12.70 39.45 -87.16
N LYS A 62 12.88 38.11 -87.21
CA LYS A 62 13.82 37.48 -88.15
C LYS A 62 13.26 37.22 -89.56
N LYS A 63 11.95 37.28 -89.78
CA LYS A 63 11.35 37.03 -91.12
C LYS A 63 11.11 38.29 -91.96
N LEU A 64 11.20 39.49 -91.37
CA LEU A 64 11.00 40.74 -92.12
C LEU A 64 12.29 41.26 -92.77
N VAL A 65 13.46 40.94 -92.20
CA VAL A 65 14.77 41.40 -92.71
C VAL A 65 15.25 40.56 -93.91
N GLN A 66 14.95 39.26 -93.94
CA GLN A 66 15.37 38.39 -95.05
C GLN A 66 14.57 38.56 -96.34
N LYS A 67 13.35 39.13 -96.30
CA LYS A 67 12.49 39.29 -97.50
C LYS A 67 12.64 40.63 -98.21
N LYS A 68 13.27 41.64 -97.58
CA LYS A 68 13.57 42.94 -98.23
C LYS A 68 15.00 43.06 -98.77
N LEU A 69 15.92 42.19 -98.35
CA LEU A 69 17.30 42.21 -98.87
C LEU A 69 17.46 41.55 -100.25
N PHE A 70 16.50 40.77 -100.73
CA PHE A 70 16.61 40.08 -102.02
C PHE A 70 16.05 40.84 -103.23
N ASN A 71 15.24 41.89 -103.01
CA ASN A 71 14.71 42.73 -104.11
C ASN A 71 15.53 43.99 -104.39
N SER A 72 16.63 44.23 -103.66
CA SER A 72 17.48 45.42 -103.86
C SER A 72 18.79 45.15 -104.60
N LEU A 73 19.01 43.93 -105.09
CA LEU A 73 20.22 43.53 -105.83
C LEU A 73 20.12 43.72 -107.36
N VAL A 74 19.07 44.40 -107.86
CA VAL A 74 18.90 44.70 -109.30
C VAL A 74 18.48 46.17 -109.50
N ASN A 75 19.29 47.12 -109.00
CA ASN A 75 19.38 48.48 -109.56
C ASN A 75 20.52 49.27 -108.89
N PRO A 76 21.65 49.54 -109.58
CA PRO A 76 22.83 50.12 -108.95
C PRO A 76 22.85 51.66 -108.85
N ASN A 77 21.72 52.36 -108.94
CA ASN A 77 21.68 53.84 -108.96
C ASN A 77 20.58 54.49 -108.09
N GLN A 78 20.50 54.12 -106.81
CA GLN A 78 19.86 54.98 -105.81
C GLN A 78 20.81 55.22 -104.64
N GLN A 79 21.40 56.42 -104.62
CA GLN A 79 22.11 56.96 -103.47
C GLN A 79 21.12 57.07 -102.31
N PHE A 80 21.24 56.20 -101.31
CA PHE A 80 20.61 56.41 -100.01
C PHE A 80 21.52 57.34 -99.20
N GLU A 81 21.20 58.63 -99.21
CA GLU A 81 21.79 59.57 -98.25
C GLU A 81 21.27 59.21 -96.85
N ILE A 82 22.16 58.67 -96.03
CA ILE A 82 21.92 58.47 -94.60
C ILE A 82 21.98 59.87 -93.95
N PRO A 83 20.87 60.42 -93.41
CA PRO A 83 20.88 61.77 -92.85
C PRO A 83 21.81 61.80 -91.63
N CYS A 84 22.82 62.66 -91.58
CA CYS A 84 23.92 62.65 -90.58
C CYS A 84 23.52 62.91 -89.09
N ASN A 85 22.28 62.62 -88.66
CA ASN A 85 21.75 62.87 -87.31
C ASN A 85 20.76 61.78 -86.80
N TRP A 86 20.67 60.61 -87.44
CA TRP A 86 19.74 59.55 -87.01
C TRP A 86 20.24 58.75 -85.79
N GLU A 87 21.56 58.59 -85.65
CA GLU A 87 22.19 57.79 -84.59
C GLU A 87 22.10 58.49 -83.23
N GLN A 88 22.32 59.80 -83.19
CA GLN A 88 22.15 60.65 -82.00
C GLN A 88 20.69 60.59 -81.49
N LYS A 89 19.73 60.73 -82.40
CA LYS A 89 18.28 60.72 -82.08
C LYS A 89 17.80 59.35 -81.57
N TYR A 90 18.42 58.26 -82.06
CA TYR A 90 18.15 56.91 -81.56
C TYR A 90 18.76 56.71 -80.16
N GLN A 91 20.01 57.15 -79.94
CA GLN A 91 20.64 57.08 -78.62
C GLN A 91 19.88 57.89 -77.56
N ASP A 92 19.40 59.09 -77.90
CA ASP A 92 18.61 59.91 -76.96
C ASP A 92 17.26 59.25 -76.61
N LYS A 93 16.62 58.60 -77.59
CA LYS A 93 15.37 57.88 -77.36
C LYS A 93 15.59 56.61 -76.52
N VAL A 94 16.71 55.91 -76.71
CA VAL A 94 17.10 54.77 -75.86
C VAL A 94 17.40 55.23 -74.44
N LYS A 95 18.12 56.34 -74.25
CA LYS A 95 18.37 56.92 -72.92
C LYS A 95 17.07 57.32 -72.21
N GLN A 96 16.13 57.96 -72.92
CA GLN A 96 14.82 58.29 -72.35
C GLN A 96 14.03 57.03 -71.95
N LEU A 97 14.05 55.98 -72.77
CA LEU A 97 13.40 54.70 -72.45
C LEU A 97 14.04 54.01 -71.23
N ILE A 98 15.37 54.01 -71.14
CA ILE A 98 16.08 53.47 -69.97
C ILE A 98 15.69 54.23 -68.71
N MET A 99 15.69 55.55 -68.77
CA MET A 99 15.35 56.40 -67.62
C MET A 99 13.90 56.19 -67.17
N GLN A 100 12.95 56.01 -68.10
CA GLN A 100 11.55 55.70 -67.77
C GLN A 100 11.37 54.30 -67.18
N ILE A 101 12.14 53.31 -67.65
CA ILE A 101 12.11 51.95 -67.09
C ILE A 101 12.68 51.96 -65.67
N GLU A 102 13.84 52.61 -65.47
CA GLU A 102 14.48 52.74 -64.16
C GLU A 102 13.60 53.50 -63.15
N GLU A 103 12.96 54.59 -63.57
CA GLU A 103 12.03 55.35 -62.72
C GLU A 103 10.82 54.51 -62.31
N LYS A 104 10.26 53.73 -63.26
CA LYS A 104 9.13 52.84 -62.97
C LYS A 104 9.52 51.68 -62.06
N GLU A 105 10.66 51.02 -62.31
CA GLU A 105 11.15 49.94 -61.43
C GLU A 105 11.48 50.46 -60.03
N CYS A 106 12.06 51.66 -59.92
CA CYS A 106 12.33 52.29 -58.64
C CYS A 106 11.04 52.58 -57.86
N SER A 107 10.02 53.11 -58.54
CA SER A 107 8.71 53.37 -57.96
C SER A 107 8.01 52.09 -57.49
N GLU A 108 8.01 51.02 -58.30
CA GLU A 108 7.42 49.73 -57.94
C GLU A 108 8.14 49.05 -56.77
N LEU A 109 9.48 49.15 -56.72
CA LEU A 109 10.27 48.64 -55.60
C LEU A 109 10.03 49.43 -54.32
N GLN A 110 9.85 50.75 -54.42
CA GLN A 110 9.56 51.60 -53.27
C GLN A 110 8.17 51.29 -52.68
N GLU A 111 7.15 51.09 -53.52
CA GLU A 111 5.83 50.65 -53.06
C GLU A 111 5.88 49.27 -52.40
N LYS A 112 6.56 48.29 -53.02
CA LYS A 112 6.73 46.95 -52.41
C LYS A 112 7.45 47.01 -51.07
N ASN A 113 8.47 47.84 -50.94
CA ASN A 113 9.20 48.01 -49.69
C ASN A 113 8.31 48.61 -48.60
N GLN A 114 7.49 49.62 -48.94
CA GLN A 114 6.50 50.17 -48.02
C GLN A 114 5.43 49.16 -47.60
N GLU A 115 4.97 48.32 -48.53
CA GLU A 115 3.98 47.27 -48.22
C GLU A 115 4.58 46.17 -47.35
N GLN A 116 5.82 45.75 -47.62
CA GLN A 116 6.57 44.84 -46.76
C GLN A 116 6.79 45.43 -45.36
N GLN A 117 7.13 46.71 -45.26
CA GLN A 117 7.32 47.39 -43.98
C GLN A 117 6.02 47.41 -43.16
N LYS A 118 4.88 47.75 -43.78
CA LYS A 118 3.57 47.68 -43.13
C LYS A 118 3.23 46.27 -42.66
N THR A 119 3.61 45.25 -43.45
CA THR A 119 3.38 43.85 -43.08
C THR A 119 4.22 43.43 -41.88
N ILE A 120 5.49 43.85 -41.83
CA ILE A 120 6.39 43.61 -40.69
C ILE A 120 5.80 44.24 -39.42
N GLU A 121 5.39 45.50 -39.47
CA GLU A 121 4.80 46.19 -38.32
C GLU A 121 3.51 45.54 -37.82
N GLN A 122 2.70 44.96 -38.71
CA GLN A 122 1.51 44.21 -38.32
C GLN A 122 1.85 42.87 -37.65
N LEU A 123 2.86 42.17 -38.16
CA LEU A 123 3.32 40.91 -37.59
C LEU A 123 3.96 41.11 -36.22
N GLU A 124 4.76 42.17 -36.04
CA GLU A 124 5.35 42.54 -34.76
C GLU A 124 4.29 42.85 -33.70
N ARG A 125 3.24 43.59 -34.07
CA ARG A 125 2.10 43.86 -33.18
C ARG A 125 1.38 42.59 -32.76
N LYS A 126 1.12 41.68 -33.72
CA LYS A 126 0.50 40.38 -33.42
C LYS A 126 1.38 39.54 -32.50
N PHE A 127 2.68 39.47 -32.77
CA PHE A 127 3.63 38.73 -31.95
C PHE A 127 3.65 39.23 -30.50
N LEU A 128 3.67 40.56 -30.30
CA LEU A 128 3.65 41.14 -28.98
C LEU A 128 2.36 40.82 -28.21
N SER A 129 1.19 40.91 -28.88
CA SER A 129 -0.09 40.55 -28.25
C SER A 129 -0.16 39.08 -27.83
N LEU A 130 0.38 38.18 -28.66
CA LEU A 130 0.43 36.75 -28.38
C LEU A 130 1.35 36.44 -27.20
N LYS A 131 2.49 37.14 -27.13
CA LYS A 131 3.43 36.99 -26.03
C LYS A 131 2.81 37.39 -24.69
N LEU A 132 2.14 38.54 -24.63
CA LEU A 132 1.46 39.01 -23.42
C LEU A 132 0.32 38.06 -22.99
N ALA A 133 -0.45 37.56 -23.94
CA ALA A 133 -1.51 36.59 -23.65
C ALA A 133 -0.96 35.27 -23.09
N TYR A 134 0.18 34.81 -23.62
CA TYR A 134 0.85 33.60 -23.12
C TYR A 134 1.38 33.78 -21.69
N GLU A 135 2.03 34.90 -21.39
CA GLU A 135 2.55 35.22 -20.06
C GLU A 135 1.40 35.28 -19.02
N SER A 136 0.29 35.93 -19.37
CA SER A 136 -0.91 36.01 -18.50
C SER A 136 -1.53 34.63 -18.19
N LEU A 137 -1.63 33.75 -19.18
CA LEU A 137 -2.18 32.40 -19.00
C LEU A 137 -1.27 31.53 -18.13
N GLN A 138 0.04 31.71 -18.23
CA GLN A 138 1.02 30.93 -17.48
C GLN A 138 1.02 31.27 -15.98
N GLU A 139 0.80 32.54 -15.61
CA GLU A 139 0.71 32.98 -14.22
C GLU A 139 -0.58 32.48 -13.53
N GLU A 140 -1.74 32.60 -14.20
CA GLU A 140 -3.02 32.14 -13.63
C GLU A 140 -3.02 30.62 -13.33
N GLN A 141 -2.39 29.84 -14.20
CA GLN A 141 -2.40 28.38 -14.08
C GLN A 141 -1.48 27.88 -12.94
N GLN A 142 -0.37 28.56 -12.66
CA GLN A 142 0.53 28.19 -11.56
C GLN A 142 -0.08 28.47 -10.18
N ASP A 143 -0.76 29.61 -10.01
CA ASP A 143 -1.33 29.97 -8.71
C ASP A 143 -2.49 29.06 -8.31
N ASP A 144 -3.32 28.63 -9.26
CA ASP A 144 -4.47 27.77 -8.99
C ASP A 144 -4.03 26.33 -8.64
N ASP A 145 -3.03 25.80 -9.34
CA ASP A 145 -2.47 24.47 -9.06
C ASP A 145 -1.78 24.41 -7.68
N VAL A 146 -1.00 25.43 -7.31
CA VAL A 146 -0.33 25.51 -6.01
C VAL A 146 -1.34 25.61 -4.87
N LEU A 147 -2.40 26.41 -5.05
CA LEU A 147 -3.47 26.54 -4.07
C LEU A 147 -4.22 25.21 -3.88
N ASN A 148 -4.47 24.49 -4.98
CA ASN A 148 -5.16 23.21 -4.96
C ASN A 148 -4.33 22.11 -4.27
N ILE A 149 -3.03 22.01 -4.58
CA ILE A 149 -2.09 21.11 -3.90
C ILE A 149 -2.05 21.40 -2.40
N LYS A 150 -2.00 22.68 -2.00
CA LYS A 150 -2.00 23.07 -0.59
C LYS A 150 -3.28 22.65 0.14
N LYS A 151 -4.44 22.77 -0.50
CA LYS A 151 -5.71 22.27 0.05
C LYS A 151 -5.69 20.75 0.21
N GLN A 152 -5.20 20.02 -0.79
CA GLN A 152 -5.08 18.56 -0.72
C GLN A 152 -4.11 18.11 0.38
N MET A 153 -2.97 18.79 0.52
CA MET A 153 -2.02 18.51 1.62
C MET A 153 -2.65 18.73 2.99
N ASN A 154 -3.36 19.83 3.20
CA ASN A 154 -4.02 20.10 4.47
C ASN A 154 -5.12 19.07 4.79
N LEU A 155 -5.87 18.63 3.79
CA LEU A 155 -6.89 17.58 3.94
C LEU A 155 -6.24 16.24 4.36
N LEU A 156 -5.19 15.83 3.66
CA LEU A 156 -4.44 14.62 3.99
C LEU A 156 -3.80 14.70 5.38
N GLU A 157 -3.26 15.85 5.76
CA GLU A 157 -2.67 16.05 7.10
C GLU A 157 -3.74 15.93 8.20
N SER A 158 -4.92 16.50 7.98
CA SER A 158 -6.04 16.39 8.91
C SER A 158 -6.51 14.94 9.03
N GLU A 159 -6.65 14.23 7.92
CA GLU A 159 -7.06 12.83 7.91
C GLU A 159 -6.04 11.92 8.62
N LEU A 160 -4.74 12.18 8.43
CA LEU A 160 -3.67 11.45 9.11
C LEU A 160 -3.72 11.67 10.63
N LYS A 161 -3.96 12.92 11.08
CA LYS A 161 -4.11 13.24 12.51
C LYS A 161 -5.31 12.53 13.12
N ASP A 162 -6.44 12.50 12.42
CA ASP A 162 -7.64 11.79 12.87
C ASP A 162 -7.42 10.28 12.94
N GLN A 163 -6.74 9.69 11.95
CA GLN A 163 -6.39 8.27 11.97
C GLN A 163 -5.43 7.93 13.12
N LEU A 164 -4.43 8.77 13.37
CA LEU A 164 -3.52 8.60 14.51
C LEU A 164 -4.29 8.60 15.82
N HIS A 165 -5.17 9.59 16.02
CA HIS A 165 -5.95 9.69 17.25
C HIS A 165 -6.89 8.49 17.46
N ARG A 166 -7.56 8.03 16.40
CA ARG A 166 -8.40 6.80 16.47
C ARG A 166 -7.58 5.57 16.85
N THR A 167 -6.38 5.45 16.30
CA THR A 167 -5.48 4.33 16.58
C THR A 167 -4.97 4.36 18.02
N GLU A 168 -4.61 5.54 18.53
CA GLU A 168 -4.21 5.74 19.93
C GLU A 168 -5.34 5.37 20.91
N GLN A 169 -6.57 5.82 20.63
CA GLN A 169 -7.72 5.45 21.45
C GLN A 169 -7.99 3.94 21.45
N GLN A 170 -7.85 3.28 20.29
CA GLN A 170 -8.01 1.84 20.19
C GLN A 170 -6.91 1.08 20.93
N LEU A 171 -5.66 1.56 20.85
CA LEU A 171 -4.54 1.00 21.59
C LEU A 171 -4.80 1.07 23.10
N TRP A 172 -5.28 2.21 23.59
CA TRP A 172 -5.60 2.41 25.01
C TRP A 172 -6.69 1.44 25.49
N LYS A 173 -7.79 1.31 24.74
CA LYS A 173 -8.87 0.35 25.05
C LYS A 173 -8.37 -1.10 25.07
N THR A 174 -7.51 -1.46 24.12
CA THR A 174 -6.93 -2.81 24.05
C THR A 174 -6.02 -3.07 25.26
N GLN A 175 -5.25 -2.06 25.68
CA GLN A 175 -4.38 -2.16 26.85
C GLN A 175 -5.18 -2.34 28.14
N GLU A 176 -6.28 -1.60 28.31
CA GLU A 176 -7.20 -1.76 29.45
C GLU A 176 -7.82 -3.17 29.49
N GLN A 177 -8.28 -3.67 28.34
CA GLN A 177 -8.79 -5.05 28.23
C GLN A 177 -7.73 -6.09 28.59
N ASN A 178 -6.48 -5.91 28.14
CA ASN A 178 -5.37 -6.80 28.49
C ASN A 178 -5.10 -6.83 29.99
N PHE A 179 -5.13 -5.67 30.67
CA PHE A 179 -5.01 -5.63 32.13
C PHE A 179 -6.16 -6.37 32.82
N SER A 180 -7.40 -6.20 32.37
CA SER A 180 -8.55 -6.93 32.91
C SER A 180 -8.43 -8.45 32.72
N ILE A 181 -7.97 -8.88 31.55
CA ILE A 181 -7.74 -10.31 31.25
C ILE A 181 -6.64 -10.88 32.15
N GLN A 182 -5.53 -10.16 32.33
CA GLN A 182 -4.45 -10.60 33.23
C GLN A 182 -4.93 -10.76 34.68
N ASP A 183 -5.78 -9.85 35.17
CA ASP A 183 -6.35 -9.98 36.51
C ASP A 183 -7.25 -11.21 36.63
N LYS A 184 -8.13 -11.44 35.64
CA LYS A 184 -8.96 -12.65 35.58
C LYS A 184 -8.13 -13.93 35.55
N PHE A 185 -7.03 -13.95 34.79
CA PHE A 185 -6.11 -15.10 34.77
C PHE A 185 -5.50 -15.38 36.14
N LYS A 186 -5.04 -14.35 36.87
CA LYS A 186 -4.54 -14.51 38.24
C LYS A 186 -5.60 -15.07 39.17
N GLN A 187 -6.84 -14.58 39.07
CA GLN A 187 -7.96 -15.10 39.86
C GLN A 187 -8.26 -16.57 39.54
N PHE A 188 -8.23 -16.96 38.26
CA PHE A 188 -8.42 -18.36 37.86
C PHE A 188 -7.30 -19.27 38.34
N GLU A 189 -6.04 -18.83 38.28
CA GLU A 189 -4.92 -19.58 38.82
C GLU A 189 -5.05 -19.81 40.33
N LEU A 190 -5.46 -18.79 41.09
CA LEU A 190 -5.72 -18.91 42.52
C LEU A 190 -6.86 -19.88 42.80
N LYS A 191 -7.96 -19.78 42.06
CA LYS A 191 -9.11 -20.68 42.20
C LYS A 191 -8.74 -22.13 41.85
N ALA A 192 -7.94 -22.34 40.81
CA ALA A 192 -7.45 -23.67 40.43
C ALA A 192 -6.55 -24.27 41.52
N LYS A 193 -5.64 -23.48 42.10
CA LYS A 193 -4.82 -23.92 43.24
C LYS A 193 -5.67 -24.30 44.44
N PHE A 194 -6.68 -23.48 44.77
CA PHE A 194 -7.60 -23.74 45.87
C PHE A 194 -8.39 -25.04 45.64
N LEU A 195 -9.00 -25.21 44.46
CA LEU A 195 -9.74 -26.42 44.11
C LEU A 195 -8.85 -27.67 44.16
N LYS A 196 -7.61 -27.58 43.68
CA LYS A 196 -6.64 -28.69 43.78
C LYS A 196 -6.36 -29.06 45.23
N GLN A 197 -6.10 -28.08 46.09
CA GLN A 197 -5.86 -28.33 47.52
C GLN A 197 -7.09 -28.93 48.21
N GLN A 198 -8.28 -28.42 47.91
CA GLN A 198 -9.53 -28.94 48.46
C GLN A 198 -9.76 -30.38 48.02
N THR A 199 -9.57 -30.68 46.73
CA THR A 199 -9.74 -32.03 46.17
C THR A 199 -8.77 -33.02 46.83
N VAL A 200 -7.51 -32.64 47.03
CA VAL A 200 -6.53 -33.51 47.72
C VAL A 200 -6.95 -33.81 49.15
N LYS A 201 -7.45 -32.80 49.90
CA LYS A 201 -7.95 -32.99 51.27
C LYS A 201 -9.15 -33.93 51.31
N GLU A 202 -10.09 -33.77 50.37
CA GLU A 202 -11.29 -34.60 50.28
C GLU A 202 -10.92 -36.07 49.99
N ILE A 203 -9.99 -36.30 49.05
CA ILE A 203 -9.48 -37.63 48.72
C ILE A 203 -8.78 -38.25 49.94
N GLN A 204 -7.94 -37.49 50.65
CA GLN A 204 -7.28 -37.98 51.86
C GLN A 204 -8.30 -38.38 52.94
N HIS A 205 -9.36 -37.59 53.12
CA HIS A 205 -10.43 -37.90 54.06
C HIS A 205 -11.18 -39.18 53.67
N GLN A 206 -11.49 -39.36 52.39
CA GLN A 206 -12.12 -40.59 51.90
C GLN A 206 -11.25 -41.83 52.08
N ILE A 207 -9.94 -41.74 51.81
CA ILE A 207 -8.99 -42.84 52.04
C ILE A 207 -8.95 -43.21 53.52
N HIS A 208 -8.87 -42.22 54.41
CA HIS A 208 -8.86 -42.46 55.86
C HIS A 208 -10.14 -43.14 56.32
N LEU A 209 -11.31 -42.61 55.92
CA LEU A 209 -12.60 -43.23 56.25
C LEU A 209 -12.69 -44.67 55.76
N HIS A 210 -12.23 -44.95 54.53
CA HIS A 210 -12.20 -46.30 53.98
C HIS A 210 -11.39 -47.25 54.89
N GLN A 211 -10.18 -46.85 55.29
CA GLN A 211 -9.28 -47.67 56.11
C GLN A 211 -9.84 -47.99 57.51
N GLU A 212 -10.65 -47.10 58.09
CA GLU A 212 -11.32 -47.31 59.38
C GLU A 212 -12.46 -48.33 59.29
N LEU A 213 -13.06 -48.48 58.10
CA LEU A 213 -14.15 -49.43 57.85
C LEU A 213 -13.68 -50.83 57.42
N LEU A 214 -12.37 -51.04 57.27
CA LEU A 214 -11.79 -52.34 56.95
C LEU A 214 -11.59 -53.21 58.18
N CYS A 215 -11.94 -54.49 58.05
CA CYS A 215 -11.59 -55.50 59.02
C CYS A 215 -10.07 -55.66 59.04
N LYS A 216 -9.49 -55.47 60.22
CA LYS A 216 -8.04 -55.46 60.41
C LYS A 216 -7.40 -56.86 60.27
N TYR A 217 -8.22 -57.91 60.16
CA TYR A 217 -7.76 -59.28 59.90
C TYR A 217 -7.79 -59.64 58.40
N CYS A 218 -8.93 -59.46 57.72
CA CYS A 218 -9.07 -59.87 56.32
C CYS A 218 -8.86 -58.74 55.30
N GLY A 219 -8.71 -57.50 55.75
CA GLY A 219 -8.47 -56.33 54.90
C GLY A 219 -9.66 -55.89 54.03
N LYS A 220 -10.82 -56.55 54.16
CA LYS A 220 -12.06 -56.21 53.46
C LYS A 220 -12.95 -55.33 54.34
N LEU A 221 -13.94 -54.66 53.75
CA LEU A 221 -14.98 -53.95 54.51
C LEU A 221 -15.59 -54.88 55.55
N VAL A 222 -15.77 -54.37 56.77
CA VAL A 222 -16.30 -55.17 57.88
C VAL A 222 -17.71 -55.65 57.54
N ASN A 223 -17.90 -56.97 57.51
CA ASN A 223 -19.21 -57.58 57.38
C ASN A 223 -19.61 -58.23 58.71
N ASP A 224 -20.81 -57.93 59.19
CA ASP A 224 -21.33 -58.39 60.48
C ASP A 224 -20.35 -58.05 61.64
N ALA A 225 -20.19 -56.75 61.93
CA ALA A 225 -19.13 -56.23 62.76
C ALA A 225 -19.15 -56.77 64.20
N VAL A 226 -18.00 -57.23 64.68
CA VAL A 226 -17.78 -57.64 66.07
C VAL A 226 -16.66 -56.81 66.66
N THR A 227 -16.93 -56.15 67.79
CA THR A 227 -15.96 -55.30 68.48
C THR A 227 -15.50 -55.94 69.78
N ILE A 228 -14.19 -55.87 70.03
CA ILE A 228 -13.53 -56.44 71.21
C ILE A 228 -13.51 -55.43 72.36
N ILE A 229 -13.75 -55.90 73.58
CA ILE A 229 -13.51 -55.14 74.84
C ILE A 229 -12.24 -55.71 75.51
N PRO A 230 -11.31 -54.85 75.98
CA PRO A 230 -11.40 -53.39 76.11
C PRO A 230 -10.81 -52.58 74.94
N CYS A 231 -10.11 -53.21 73.99
CA CYS A 231 -9.32 -52.48 73.00
C CYS A 231 -10.11 -51.84 71.85
N ALA A 232 -11.42 -52.05 71.76
CA ALA A 232 -12.34 -51.48 70.76
C ALA A 232 -12.02 -51.80 69.29
N HIS A 233 -11.12 -52.75 69.01
CA HIS A 233 -10.86 -53.20 67.65
C HIS A 233 -12.03 -54.00 67.09
N THR A 234 -12.35 -53.76 65.81
CA THR A 234 -13.53 -54.31 65.13
C THR A 234 -13.12 -55.24 63.98
N TYR A 235 -13.80 -56.38 63.89
CA TYR A 235 -13.56 -57.44 62.90
C TYR A 235 -14.87 -57.91 62.27
N CYS A 236 -14.81 -58.66 61.17
CA CYS A 236 -16.00 -59.34 60.65
C CYS A 236 -16.41 -60.48 61.59
N GLY A 237 -17.70 -60.76 61.70
CA GLY A 237 -18.20 -61.87 62.53
C GLY A 237 -17.67 -63.25 62.09
N THR A 238 -17.31 -63.39 60.82
CA THR A 238 -16.68 -64.61 60.28
C THR A 238 -15.17 -64.66 60.48
N CYS A 239 -14.54 -63.54 60.86
CA CYS A 239 -13.10 -63.43 61.09
C CYS A 239 -12.71 -63.73 62.55
N ASN A 240 -13.37 -64.73 63.16
CA ASN A 240 -13.19 -65.12 64.56
C ASN A 240 -11.72 -65.39 64.93
N LYS A 241 -10.91 -65.91 64.00
CA LYS A 241 -9.46 -66.11 64.21
C LYS A 241 -8.71 -64.84 64.60
N GLY A 242 -9.21 -63.67 64.22
CA GLY A 242 -8.64 -62.38 64.60
C GLY A 242 -8.91 -61.97 66.05
N TYR A 243 -9.82 -62.66 66.75
CA TYR A 243 -10.30 -62.26 68.09
C TYR A 243 -10.73 -63.43 68.98
N GLN A 244 -10.33 -64.67 68.68
CA GLN A 244 -10.80 -65.84 69.43
C GLN A 244 -10.13 -65.97 70.81
N THR A 245 -8.84 -65.65 70.90
CA THR A 245 -8.03 -65.80 72.13
C THR A 245 -7.40 -64.49 72.56
N LYS A 246 -6.92 -63.72 71.59
CA LYS A 246 -6.35 -62.39 71.76
C LYS A 246 -6.70 -61.53 70.56
N CYS A 247 -6.70 -60.22 70.75
CA CYS A 247 -6.90 -59.29 69.65
C CYS A 247 -5.69 -59.36 68.69
N PHE A 248 -5.94 -59.63 67.40
CA PHE A 248 -4.89 -59.71 66.37
C PHE A 248 -3.99 -58.47 66.34
N LEU A 249 -4.57 -57.28 66.49
CA LEU A 249 -3.81 -56.02 66.49
C LEU A 249 -3.04 -55.74 67.78
N CYS A 250 -3.58 -56.12 68.94
CA CYS A 250 -2.94 -55.85 70.24
C CYS A 250 -1.93 -56.93 70.64
N GLY A 251 -1.90 -58.07 69.94
CA GLY A 251 -1.02 -59.18 70.29
C GLY A 251 -1.28 -59.70 71.71
N ASP A 252 -0.20 -59.95 72.45
CA ASP A 252 -0.26 -60.56 73.78
C ASP A 252 -0.77 -59.60 74.89
N GLU A 253 -0.77 -58.28 74.62
CA GLU A 253 -1.32 -57.28 75.54
C GLU A 253 -2.86 -57.19 75.47
N GLY A 254 -3.46 -57.72 74.39
CA GLY A 254 -4.90 -57.63 74.13
C GLY A 254 -5.70 -58.81 74.67
N LYS A 255 -5.68 -59.04 75.98
CA LYS A 255 -6.57 -60.03 76.60
C LYS A 255 -8.02 -59.60 76.38
N ILE A 256 -8.79 -60.47 75.73
CA ILE A 256 -10.18 -60.20 75.39
C ILE A 256 -11.03 -60.48 76.62
N GLU A 257 -11.75 -59.47 77.09
CA GLU A 257 -12.71 -59.62 78.20
C GLU A 257 -14.07 -60.04 77.68
N ALA A 258 -14.52 -59.39 76.60
CA ALA A 258 -15.78 -59.69 75.94
C ALA A 258 -15.72 -59.26 74.47
N THR A 259 -16.69 -59.77 73.71
CA THR A 259 -16.98 -59.28 72.36
C THR A 259 -18.45 -58.97 72.26
N TYR A 260 -18.81 -57.98 71.47
CA TYR A 260 -20.19 -57.66 71.17
C TYR A 260 -20.40 -57.44 69.69
N TYR A 261 -21.61 -57.73 69.23
CA TYR A 261 -22.01 -57.43 67.87
C TYR A 261 -22.27 -55.94 67.71
N ASN A 262 -21.51 -55.28 66.84
CA ASN A 262 -21.57 -53.85 66.61
C ASN A 262 -22.47 -53.56 65.41
N GLN A 263 -23.78 -53.53 65.67
CA GLN A 263 -24.76 -53.22 64.63
C GLN A 263 -24.53 -51.84 64.01
N PHE A 264 -24.15 -50.85 64.82
CA PHE A 264 -23.87 -49.49 64.36
C PHE A 264 -22.75 -49.45 63.31
N MET A 265 -21.61 -50.11 63.57
CA MET A 265 -20.54 -50.20 62.58
C MET A 265 -20.97 -50.93 61.31
N SER A 266 -21.80 -51.97 61.45
CA SER A 266 -22.33 -52.69 60.28
C SER A 266 -23.24 -51.81 59.42
N GLU A 267 -24.04 -50.94 60.04
CA GLU A 267 -24.88 -49.96 59.33
C GLU A 267 -24.06 -48.87 58.66
N ILE A 268 -22.99 -48.38 59.31
CA ILE A 268 -22.06 -47.41 58.70
C ILE A 268 -21.40 -48.00 57.46
N VAL A 269 -20.91 -49.24 57.52
CA VAL A 269 -20.28 -49.90 56.37
C VAL A 269 -21.27 -50.03 55.21
N LYS A 270 -22.52 -50.42 55.48
CA LYS A 270 -23.58 -50.49 54.45
C LYS A 270 -23.88 -49.13 53.82
N MET A 271 -23.95 -48.08 54.65
CA MET A 271 -24.16 -46.71 54.16
C MET A 271 -22.99 -46.26 53.29
N TYR A 272 -21.75 -46.54 53.70
CA TYR A 272 -20.55 -46.22 52.94
C TYR A 272 -20.50 -46.94 51.59
N ASP A 273 -20.83 -48.24 51.56
CA ASP A 273 -20.91 -49.04 50.34
C ASP A 273 -21.98 -48.52 49.37
N THR A 274 -23.16 -48.16 49.90
CA THR A 274 -24.22 -47.51 49.12
C THR A 274 -23.75 -46.16 48.56
N PHE A 275 -23.05 -45.36 49.37
CA PHE A 275 -22.51 -44.08 48.93
C PHE A 275 -21.46 -44.25 47.83
N GLN A 276 -20.53 -45.21 47.96
CA GLN A 276 -19.57 -45.52 46.89
C GLN A 276 -20.27 -45.93 45.60
N THR A 277 -21.29 -46.77 45.69
CA THR A 277 -22.08 -47.21 44.52
C THR A 277 -22.75 -46.02 43.83
N ILE A 278 -23.37 -45.12 44.60
CA ILE A 278 -23.96 -43.87 44.08
C ILE A 278 -22.89 -43.02 43.38
N VAL A 279 -21.74 -42.80 44.03
CA VAL A 279 -20.63 -42.02 43.45
C VAL A 279 -20.15 -42.64 42.13
N GLN A 280 -20.01 -43.97 42.05
CA GLN A 280 -19.61 -44.65 40.82
C GLN A 280 -20.64 -44.48 39.69
N ILE A 281 -21.93 -44.47 39.99
CA ILE A 281 -22.99 -44.23 38.98
C ILE A 281 -22.93 -42.81 38.43
N PHE A 282 -22.63 -41.81 39.26
CA PHE A 282 -22.64 -40.40 38.86
C PHE A 282 -21.30 -39.90 38.29
N LEU A 283 -20.18 -40.53 38.62
CA LEU A 283 -18.84 -40.12 38.19
C LEU A 283 -18.12 -41.11 37.25
N GLY A 284 -18.63 -42.34 37.13
CA GLY A 284 -18.14 -43.34 36.17
C GLY A 284 -18.88 -43.26 34.84
#